data_AF-A0A2R7SPS9-F1
#
_entry.id   AF-A0A2R7SPS9-F1
#
_cell.length_a   1.000
_cell.length_b   1.000
_cell.length_c   1.000
_cell.angle_alpha   90.00
_cell.angle_beta   90.00
_cell.angle_gamma   90.00
#
_symmetry.space_group_name_H-M   'P 1'
#
loop_
_entity.id
_entity.type
_entity.pdbx_description
1 polymer ?
#
loop_
_entity_poly.entity_id
_entity_poly.type
_entity_poly.pdbx_seq_one_letter_code
_entity_poly.pdbx_strand_id
1 'polypeptide(L)'
;MDAKVSGLDQGGVGGLGQLVDDSTPEASGGQRRVAGRTSVGGVCGQPAVDTKGLTGRGAQRRLRDARAEVDRIHSEMALMAQRTLEVPGHAIKLCVHRRAAFEQVSLRWRLSHGTRAHLSWNDVAERIADYPRALMLWYQQANLLSQQLNVKERDARAALRKAREDLAGLDGELGQLI
;
A
#
# COMPACT_ATOMS: atom_id res chain seq x y z
N MET A 1 -45.02 42.85 13.31
CA MET A 1 -44.26 43.60 14.33
C MET A 1 -42.88 42.99 14.38
N ASP A 2 -42.03 43.39 13.42
CA ASP A 2 -40.92 44.34 13.61
C ASP A 2 -39.63 43.54 13.95
N ALA A 3 -38.77 43.18 12.99
CA ALA A 3 -37.84 43.99 12.18
C ALA A 3 -36.63 44.56 12.94
N LYS A 4 -35.44 44.01 12.67
CA LYS A 4 -34.16 44.73 12.46
C LYS A 4 -33.08 43.73 11.97
N VAL A 5 -32.47 43.81 10.77
CA VAL A 5 -31.59 44.87 10.16
C VAL A 5 -30.29 44.99 10.98
N SER A 6 -29.05 44.94 10.50
CA SER A 6 -28.42 44.88 9.16
C SER A 6 -26.89 44.83 9.33
N GLY A 7 -26.16 44.61 8.22
CA GLY A 7 -24.84 45.23 7.95
C GLY A 7 -23.73 44.23 7.62
N LEU A 8 -23.29 44.08 6.35
CA LEU A 8 -22.30 44.92 5.61
C LEU A 8 -20.88 44.76 6.20
N ASP A 9 -19.77 44.69 5.49
CA ASP A 9 -19.33 44.73 4.07
C ASP A 9 -17.79 44.61 4.12
N GLN A 10 -17.13 44.54 2.96
CA GLN A 10 -15.70 44.74 2.68
C GLN A 10 -14.85 43.45 2.74
N GLY A 11 -14.04 43.10 1.74
CA GLY A 11 -13.38 43.89 0.69
C GLY A 11 -11.88 43.60 0.79
N GLY A 12 -11.26 43.10 -0.29
CA GLY A 12 -9.83 42.73 -0.26
C GLY A 12 -9.29 42.32 -1.62
N VAL A 13 -9.01 43.31 -2.47
CA VAL A 13 -8.21 43.22 -3.69
C VAL A 13 -6.72 43.42 -3.37
N GLY A 14 -5.85 42.80 -4.16
CA GLY A 14 -4.39 43.04 -4.19
C GLY A 14 -3.63 41.72 -4.25
N GLY A 15 -2.64 41.50 -5.10
CA GLY A 15 -1.93 42.38 -6.01
C GLY A 15 -0.79 41.56 -6.65
N LEU A 16 -0.38 42.02 -7.83
CA LEU A 16 0.67 41.50 -8.70
C LEU A 16 2.05 41.46 -8.02
N GLY A 17 2.90 40.53 -8.46
CA GLY A 17 4.30 40.45 -8.05
C GLY A 17 5.11 39.47 -8.91
N GLN A 18 5.46 39.91 -10.12
CA GLN A 18 6.52 39.37 -10.97
C GLN A 18 7.88 39.96 -10.48
N LEU A 19 8.97 39.20 -10.46
CA LEU A 19 10.36 39.67 -10.71
C LEU A 19 11.32 38.45 -10.67
N VAL A 20 11.75 37.94 -11.83
CA VAL A 20 13.07 38.10 -12.53
C VAL A 20 14.27 37.35 -11.93
N ASP A 21 14.95 36.71 -12.88
CA ASP A 21 16.29 36.10 -12.92
C ASP A 21 17.40 36.92 -12.24
N ASP A 22 18.46 36.21 -11.80
CA ASP A 22 19.84 36.39 -12.29
C ASP A 22 20.83 35.59 -11.43
N SER A 23 21.64 34.72 -12.04
CA SER A 23 23.04 34.44 -11.67
C SER A 23 23.67 33.47 -12.66
N THR A 24 24.35 34.08 -13.64
CA THR A 24 25.31 33.53 -14.62
C THR A 24 26.73 33.60 -13.96
N PRO A 25 27.90 33.31 -14.61
CA PRO A 25 28.45 32.04 -15.11
C PRO A 25 29.94 31.74 -14.71
N GLU A 26 30.49 30.69 -15.35
CA GLU A 26 31.88 30.49 -15.88
C GLU A 26 33.12 30.29 -14.97
N ALA A 27 33.84 29.17 -15.21
CA ALA A 27 35.24 29.11 -15.71
C ALA A 27 35.71 27.63 -15.71
N SER A 28 35.96 26.98 -16.86
CA SER A 28 37.18 27.00 -17.69
C SER A 28 38.33 26.13 -17.14
N GLY A 29 38.78 25.15 -17.94
CA GLY A 29 40.03 24.43 -17.64
C GLY A 29 40.31 23.14 -18.43
N GLY A 30 40.96 23.26 -19.60
CA GLY A 30 42.16 22.47 -19.89
C GLY A 30 42.04 21.11 -20.60
N GLN A 31 42.34 21.13 -21.90
CA GLN A 31 42.69 19.97 -22.75
C GLN A 31 43.96 19.24 -22.26
N ARG A 32 44.09 17.94 -22.56
CA ARG A 32 45.24 17.36 -23.31
C ARG A 32 45.01 15.89 -23.68
N ARG A 33 45.26 15.58 -24.95
CA ARG A 33 45.40 14.24 -25.52
C ARG A 33 46.80 13.68 -25.22
N VAL A 34 46.92 12.37 -25.01
CA VAL A 34 48.07 11.56 -25.46
C VAL A 34 47.56 10.18 -25.89
N ALA A 35 48.01 9.73 -27.06
CA ALA A 35 47.69 8.45 -27.67
C ALA A 35 48.68 7.35 -27.25
N GLY A 36 48.19 6.10 -27.27
CA GLY A 36 48.94 4.95 -27.80
C GLY A 36 49.47 3.92 -26.80
N ARG A 37 48.86 2.72 -26.78
CA ARG A 37 49.51 1.50 -27.32
C ARG A 37 48.55 0.30 -27.37
N THR A 38 48.74 -0.50 -28.41
CA THR A 38 48.17 -1.83 -28.67
C THR A 38 48.80 -2.92 -27.78
N SER A 39 47.98 -3.87 -27.32
CA SER A 39 48.38 -5.25 -27.04
C SER A 39 47.17 -6.16 -27.27
N VAL A 40 47.11 -6.89 -28.39
CA VAL A 40 47.32 -8.35 -28.48
C VAL A 40 46.37 -9.14 -27.57
N GLY A 41 45.58 -10.01 -28.22
CA GLY A 41 44.50 -10.79 -27.64
C GLY A 41 44.86 -11.56 -26.38
N GLY A 42 43.97 -11.44 -25.40
CA GLY A 42 43.87 -12.34 -24.26
C GLY A 42 42.40 -12.60 -24.06
N VAL A 43 42.01 -13.86 -24.11
CA VAL A 43 40.66 -14.38 -23.88
C VAL A 43 40.05 -13.68 -22.65
N CYS A 44 39.02 -12.86 -22.88
CA CYS A 44 38.17 -12.33 -21.82
C CYS A 44 37.27 -13.46 -21.31
N GLY A 45 37.88 -14.47 -20.68
CA GLY A 45 37.17 -15.36 -19.77
C GLY A 45 36.87 -14.55 -18.53
N GLN A 46 35.72 -13.90 -18.48
CA GLN A 46 35.20 -13.45 -17.20
C GLN A 46 35.04 -14.72 -16.35
N PRO A 47 35.66 -14.82 -15.15
CA PRO A 47 35.35 -15.93 -14.28
C PRO A 47 33.84 -15.87 -14.04
N ALA A 48 33.16 -17.00 -14.25
CA ALA A 48 31.77 -17.16 -13.88
C ALA A 48 31.65 -16.75 -12.40
N VAL A 49 31.20 -15.52 -12.18
CA VAL A 49 30.99 -14.99 -10.84
C VAL A 49 29.98 -15.93 -10.22
N ASP A 50 30.36 -16.60 -9.15
CA ASP A 50 29.46 -17.49 -8.43
C ASP A 50 28.33 -16.65 -7.84
N THR A 51 27.22 -16.59 -8.58
CA THR A 51 26.03 -15.83 -8.23
C THR A 51 25.26 -16.51 -7.09
N LYS A 52 25.64 -17.73 -6.67
CA LYS A 52 24.96 -18.44 -5.56
C LYS A 52 24.97 -17.65 -4.25
N GLY A 53 26.02 -16.88 -3.98
CA GLY A 53 26.10 -16.03 -2.78
C GLY A 53 25.20 -14.78 -2.79
N LEU A 54 24.64 -14.43 -3.96
CA LEU A 54 23.79 -13.25 -4.16
C LEU A 54 22.30 -13.63 -4.28
N THR A 55 21.98 -14.82 -4.80
CA THR A 55 20.59 -15.28 -4.96
C THR A 55 19.91 -15.57 -3.62
N GLY A 56 20.61 -16.19 -2.66
CA GLY A 56 20.07 -16.50 -1.33
C GLY A 56 19.68 -15.26 -0.52
N ARG A 57 20.54 -14.22 -0.50
CA ARG A 57 20.24 -12.94 0.18
C ARG A 57 19.06 -12.21 -0.46
N GLY A 58 18.94 -12.27 -1.80
CA GLY A 58 17.81 -11.71 -2.53
C GLY A 58 16.49 -12.41 -2.23
N ALA A 59 16.49 -13.75 -2.18
CA ALA A 59 15.31 -14.56 -1.86
C ALA A 59 14.84 -14.33 -0.41
N GLN A 60 15.78 -14.31 0.56
CA GLN A 60 15.47 -13.98 1.95
C GLN A 60 14.89 -12.57 2.10
N ARG A 61 15.44 -11.58 1.38
CA ARG A 61 14.89 -10.22 1.37
C ARG A 61 13.46 -10.19 0.81
N ARG A 62 13.20 -10.86 -0.32
CA ARG A 62 11.84 -10.97 -0.89
C ARG A 62 10.86 -11.61 0.08
N LEU A 63 11.26 -12.66 0.80
CA LEU A 63 10.43 -13.30 1.82
C LEU A 63 10.11 -12.32 2.97
N ARG A 64 11.11 -11.58 3.45
CA ARG A 64 10.94 -10.55 4.49
C ARG A 64 9.99 -9.45 4.04
N ASP A 65 10.19 -8.92 2.83
CA ASP A 65 9.37 -7.85 2.27
C ASP A 65 7.92 -8.32 2.07
N ALA A 66 7.71 -9.52 1.54
CA ALA A 66 6.37 -10.11 1.39
C ALA A 66 5.67 -10.34 2.74
N ARG A 67 6.42 -10.71 3.79
CA ARG A 67 5.86 -10.85 5.13
C ARG A 67 5.46 -9.50 5.71
N ALA A 68 6.33 -8.50 5.59
CA ALA A 68 6.05 -7.14 6.05
C ALA A 68 4.80 -6.55 5.37
N GLU A 69 4.61 -6.83 4.08
CA GLU A 69 3.43 -6.37 3.35
C GLU A 69 2.13 -7.02 3.86
N VAL A 70 2.14 -8.32 4.14
CA VAL A 70 0.99 -9.00 4.74
C VAL A 70 0.65 -8.42 6.12
N ASP A 71 1.66 -8.20 6.96
CA ASP A 71 1.48 -7.64 8.30
C ASP A 71 0.94 -6.19 8.24
N ARG A 72 1.40 -5.41 7.24
CA ARG A 72 0.89 -4.06 6.95
C ARG A 72 -0.57 -4.08 6.52
N ILE A 73 -0.97 -5.00 5.64
CA ILE A 73 -2.38 -5.11 5.22
C ILE A 73 -3.26 -5.56 6.40
N HIS A 74 -2.77 -6.45 7.25
CA HIS A 74 -3.50 -6.87 8.45
C HIS A 74 -3.73 -5.71 9.43
N SER A 75 -2.75 -4.82 9.60
CA SER A 75 -2.92 -3.63 10.44
C SER A 75 -3.91 -2.63 9.82
N GLU A 76 -3.89 -2.42 8.50
CA GLU A 76 -4.89 -1.62 7.79
C GLU A 76 -6.31 -2.19 7.96
N MET A 77 -6.46 -3.51 7.85
CA MET A 77 -7.74 -4.18 8.10
C MET A 77 -8.23 -3.98 9.53
N ALA A 78 -7.35 -4.10 10.52
CA ALA A 78 -7.68 -3.88 11.93
C ALA A 78 -8.12 -2.44 12.17
N LEU A 79 -7.42 -1.46 11.60
CA LEU A 79 -7.77 -0.05 11.67
C LEU A 79 -9.13 0.23 11.03
N MET A 80 -9.41 -0.37 9.87
CA MET A 80 -10.70 -0.22 9.19
C MET A 80 -11.85 -0.78 10.04
N ALA A 81 -11.64 -1.93 10.69
CA ALA A 81 -12.61 -2.48 11.63
C ALA A 81 -12.83 -1.55 12.83
N GLN A 82 -11.76 -0.97 13.40
CA GLN A 82 -11.86 -0.03 14.51
C GLN A 82 -12.64 1.23 14.14
N ARG A 83 -12.39 1.82 12.96
CA ARG A 83 -13.13 3.00 12.48
C ARG A 83 -14.63 2.78 12.41
N THR A 84 -15.08 1.55 12.11
CA THR A 84 -16.53 1.23 12.12
C THR A 84 -17.14 1.17 13.52
N LEU A 85 -16.34 1.03 14.57
CA LEU A 85 -16.79 1.09 15.96
C LEU A 85 -16.92 2.52 16.48
N GLU A 86 -16.17 3.46 15.90
CA GLU A 86 -16.18 4.87 16.28
C GLU A 86 -17.43 5.61 15.77
N VAL A 87 -18.19 4.99 14.87
CA VAL A 87 -19.43 5.52 14.30
C VAL A 87 -20.56 5.41 15.35
N PRO A 88 -20.97 6.52 16.00
CA PRO A 88 -21.83 6.46 17.19
C PRO A 88 -23.25 6.00 16.87
N GLY A 89 -23.82 5.12 17.69
CA GLY A 89 -25.24 4.75 17.60
C GLY A 89 -25.60 3.75 16.49
N HIS A 90 -24.61 3.21 15.76
CA HIS A 90 -24.88 2.33 14.63
C HIS A 90 -24.51 0.87 14.91
N ALA A 91 -25.47 -0.02 14.63
CA ALA A 91 -25.35 -1.44 14.89
C ALA A 91 -24.61 -2.23 13.80
N ILE A 92 -23.95 -1.59 12.83
CA ILE A 92 -23.29 -2.26 11.70
C ILE A 92 -21.79 -1.95 11.74
N LYS A 93 -20.97 -3.01 11.78
CA LYS A 93 -19.50 -2.90 11.84
C LYS A 93 -18.79 -3.85 10.90
N LEU A 94 -17.56 -3.51 10.56
CA LEU A 94 -16.61 -4.44 9.95
C LEU A 94 -15.91 -5.26 11.05
N CYS A 95 -15.64 -6.52 10.75
CA CYS A 95 -14.83 -7.39 11.59
C CYS A 95 -13.74 -8.06 10.78
N VAL A 96 -12.62 -8.32 11.44
CA VAL A 96 -11.54 -9.15 10.91
C VAL A 96 -11.90 -10.61 11.14
N HIS A 97 -12.22 -11.32 10.06
CA HIS A 97 -12.48 -12.76 10.06
C HIS A 97 -11.21 -13.52 9.68
N ARG A 98 -10.76 -14.40 10.59
CA ARG A 98 -9.59 -15.26 10.39
C ARG A 98 -10.04 -16.68 10.08
N ARG A 99 -9.53 -17.23 8.98
CA ARG A 99 -9.76 -18.61 8.56
C ARG A 99 -8.56 -19.46 8.96
N ALA A 100 -8.70 -20.21 10.07
CA ALA A 100 -7.60 -20.97 10.68
C ALA A 100 -6.92 -21.94 9.70
N ALA A 101 -7.70 -22.68 8.90
CA ALA A 101 -7.19 -23.68 7.95
C ALA A 101 -6.26 -23.09 6.87
N PHE A 102 -6.39 -21.80 6.57
CA PHE A 102 -5.61 -21.17 5.50
C PHE A 102 -4.83 -19.96 6.00
N GLU A 103 -4.80 -19.62 7.28
CA GLU A 103 -4.26 -18.34 7.80
C GLU A 103 -4.78 -17.09 7.06
N GLN A 104 -5.98 -17.17 6.45
CA GLN A 104 -6.52 -16.09 5.63
C GLN A 104 -7.26 -15.08 6.49
N VAL A 105 -7.05 -13.80 6.19
CA VAL A 105 -7.72 -12.70 6.88
C VAL A 105 -8.60 -11.95 5.90
N SER A 106 -9.85 -11.69 6.29
CA SER A 106 -10.80 -10.93 5.47
C SER A 106 -11.69 -10.05 6.33
N LEU A 107 -12.09 -8.91 5.79
CA LEU A 107 -13.09 -8.03 6.37
C LEU A 107 -14.49 -8.47 5.99
N ARG A 108 -15.39 -8.53 6.98
CA ARG A 108 -16.81 -8.83 6.80
C ARG A 108 -17.71 -7.96 7.64
N TRP A 109 -18.83 -7.55 7.06
CA TRP A 109 -19.90 -6.79 7.73
C TRP A 109 -20.65 -7.68 8.72
N ARG A 110 -20.95 -7.12 9.90
CA ARG A 110 -21.67 -7.79 10.98
C ARG A 110 -22.53 -6.82 11.76
N LEU A 111 -23.55 -7.37 12.40
CA LEU A 111 -24.29 -6.67 13.44
C LEU A 111 -23.47 -6.57 14.73
N SER A 112 -23.49 -5.39 15.35
CA SER A 112 -22.89 -5.10 16.65
C SER A 112 -23.73 -5.64 17.81
N HIS A 113 -25.06 -5.64 17.64
CA HIS A 113 -26.04 -6.09 18.64
C HIS A 113 -26.82 -7.28 18.12
N GLY A 114 -27.01 -8.31 18.95
CA GLY A 114 -27.79 -9.51 18.64
C GLY A 114 -26.97 -10.69 18.13
N THR A 115 -27.58 -11.52 17.27
CA THR A 115 -26.91 -12.66 16.64
C THR A 115 -25.69 -12.14 15.86
N ARG A 116 -24.56 -12.79 16.10
CA ARG A 116 -23.23 -12.52 15.52
C ARG A 116 -23.16 -12.77 14.00
N ALA A 117 -24.26 -12.54 13.29
CA ALA A 117 -24.49 -12.82 11.89
C ALA A 117 -23.60 -11.97 10.99
N HIS A 118 -23.16 -12.58 9.89
CA HIS A 118 -22.55 -11.88 8.79
C HIS A 118 -23.65 -11.21 7.96
N LEU A 119 -23.40 -10.00 7.50
CA LEU A 119 -24.28 -9.29 6.58
C LEU A 119 -23.67 -9.29 5.19
N SER A 120 -24.49 -9.47 4.17
CA SER A 120 -24.10 -9.11 2.81
C SER A 120 -24.03 -7.59 2.67
N TRP A 121 -23.37 -7.09 1.63
CA TRP A 121 -23.41 -5.65 1.36
C TRP A 121 -24.84 -5.17 1.05
N ASN A 122 -25.66 -5.98 0.38
CA ASN A 122 -27.05 -5.64 0.07
C ASN A 122 -27.85 -5.44 1.38
N ASP A 123 -27.67 -6.33 2.35
CA ASP A 123 -28.27 -6.20 3.68
C ASP A 123 -27.86 -4.92 4.40
N VAL A 124 -26.58 -4.53 4.27
CA VAL A 124 -26.07 -3.28 4.85
C VAL A 124 -26.67 -2.09 4.12
N ALA A 125 -26.70 -2.11 2.79
CA ALA A 125 -27.22 -1.03 1.95
C ALA A 125 -28.70 -0.74 2.24
N GLU A 126 -29.52 -1.77 2.42
CA GLU A 126 -30.91 -1.63 2.83
C GLU A 126 -31.05 -0.99 4.21
N ARG A 127 -30.22 -1.41 5.17
CA ARG A 127 -30.28 -0.90 6.56
C ARG A 127 -29.80 0.54 6.71
N ILE A 128 -28.92 1.01 5.82
CA ILE A 128 -28.42 2.38 5.84
C ILE A 128 -29.22 3.30 4.91
N ALA A 129 -30.26 2.82 4.22
CA ALA A 129 -30.99 3.60 3.22
C ALA A 129 -31.59 4.89 3.80
N ASP A 130 -32.01 4.85 5.06
CA ASP A 130 -32.62 5.98 5.77
C ASP A 130 -31.61 6.83 6.56
N TYR A 131 -30.30 6.52 6.46
CA TYR A 131 -29.29 7.26 7.19
C TYR A 131 -29.05 8.65 6.59
N PRO A 132 -28.52 9.60 7.37
CA PRO A 132 -28.02 10.86 6.82
C PRO A 132 -27.05 10.59 5.66
N ARG A 133 -27.21 11.34 4.56
CA ARG A 133 -26.43 11.13 3.32
C ARG A 133 -24.92 11.01 3.55
N ALA A 134 -24.37 11.83 4.43
CA ALA A 134 -22.94 11.79 4.77
C ALA A 134 -22.51 10.41 5.30
N LEU A 135 -23.35 9.80 6.13
CA LEU A 135 -23.09 8.49 6.71
C LEU A 135 -23.28 7.36 5.69
N MET A 136 -24.29 7.47 4.82
CA MET A 136 -24.46 6.52 3.71
C MET A 136 -23.22 6.48 2.81
N LEU A 137 -22.73 7.66 2.41
CA LEU A 137 -21.52 7.79 1.59
C LEU A 137 -20.30 7.22 2.31
N TRP A 138 -20.20 7.45 3.62
CA TRP A 138 -19.14 6.86 4.43
C TRP A 138 -19.17 5.33 4.40
N TYR A 139 -20.34 4.70 4.60
CA TYR A 139 -20.48 3.23 4.54
C TYR A 139 -20.17 2.67 3.14
N GLN A 140 -20.59 3.37 2.07
CA GLN A 140 -20.26 3.01 0.70
C GLN A 140 -18.75 3.03 0.46
N GLN A 141 -18.08 4.09 0.90
CA GLN A 141 -16.62 4.21 0.81
C GLN A 141 -15.92 3.14 1.65
N ALA A 142 -16.40 2.89 2.87
CA ALA A 142 -15.90 1.84 3.75
C ALA A 142 -16.01 0.46 3.10
N ASN A 143 -17.10 0.18 2.40
CA ASN A 143 -17.29 -1.07 1.68
C ASN A 143 -16.28 -1.24 0.54
N LEU A 144 -16.09 -0.20 -0.28
CA LEU A 144 -15.09 -0.23 -1.36
C LEU A 144 -13.68 -0.47 -0.80
N LEU A 145 -13.30 0.23 0.26
CA LEU A 145 -12.01 0.05 0.93
C LEU A 145 -11.87 -1.38 1.50
N SER A 146 -12.92 -1.92 2.10
CA SER A 146 -12.91 -3.29 2.64
C SER A 146 -12.69 -4.34 1.55
N GLN A 147 -13.30 -4.17 0.37
CA GLN A 147 -13.13 -5.06 -0.77
C GLN A 147 -11.71 -4.96 -1.33
N GLN A 148 -11.18 -3.75 -1.46
CA GLN A 148 -9.79 -3.52 -1.89
C GLN A 148 -8.78 -4.17 -0.93
N LEU A 149 -8.98 -4.03 0.39
CA LEU A 149 -8.13 -4.67 1.39
C LEU A 149 -8.20 -6.19 1.31
N ASN A 150 -9.39 -6.77 1.12
CA ASN A 150 -9.55 -8.21 0.94
C ASN A 150 -8.80 -8.74 -0.30
N VAL A 151 -8.83 -7.99 -1.41
CA VAL A 151 -8.06 -8.34 -2.63
C VAL A 151 -6.57 -8.22 -2.37
N LYS A 152 -6.11 -7.11 -1.76
CA LYS A 152 -4.70 -6.91 -1.41
C LYS A 152 -4.18 -8.02 -0.49
N GLU A 153 -4.94 -8.45 0.50
CA GLU A 153 -4.57 -9.58 1.37
C GLU A 153 -4.33 -10.84 0.56
N ARG A 154 -5.28 -11.19 -0.31
CA ARG A 154 -5.17 -12.39 -1.15
C ARG A 154 -3.92 -12.35 -2.02
N ASP A 155 -3.66 -11.20 -2.64
CA ASP A 155 -2.57 -11.04 -3.59
C ASP A 155 -1.20 -11.00 -2.86
N ALA A 156 -1.09 -10.27 -1.74
CA ALA A 156 0.11 -10.25 -0.90
C ALA A 156 0.45 -11.64 -0.35
N ARG A 157 -0.58 -12.44 -0.03
CA ARG A 157 -0.39 -13.82 0.39
C ARG A 157 0.04 -14.75 -0.74
N ALA A 158 -0.45 -14.55 -1.95
CA ALA A 158 0.06 -15.28 -3.11
C ALA A 158 1.54 -14.96 -3.33
N ALA A 159 1.95 -13.70 -3.20
CA ALA A 159 3.35 -13.29 -3.26
C ALA A 159 4.19 -13.92 -2.13
N LEU A 160 3.67 -13.99 -0.91
CA LEU A 160 4.35 -14.65 0.21
C LEU A 160 4.54 -16.15 -0.02
N ARG A 161 3.53 -16.85 -0.56
CA ARG A 161 3.67 -18.28 -0.92
C ARG A 161 4.76 -18.48 -1.96
N LYS A 162 4.74 -17.69 -3.03
CA LYS A 162 5.77 -17.74 -4.06
C LYS A 162 7.17 -17.48 -3.51
N ALA A 163 7.34 -16.47 -2.65
CA ALA A 163 8.63 -16.18 -2.04
C ALA A 163 9.15 -17.31 -1.14
N ARG A 164 8.25 -18.08 -0.50
CA ARG A 164 8.61 -19.27 0.27
C ARG A 164 9.05 -20.42 -0.64
N GLU A 165 8.32 -20.64 -1.73
CA GLU A 165 8.65 -21.66 -2.74
C GLU A 165 10.01 -21.36 -3.41
N ASP A 166 10.26 -20.10 -3.80
CA ASP A 166 11.53 -19.66 -4.38
C ASP A 166 12.70 -19.91 -3.42
N LEU A 167 12.52 -19.67 -2.11
CA LEU A 167 13.56 -19.91 -1.11
C LEU A 167 13.81 -21.41 -0.91
N ALA A 168 12.74 -22.22 -0.81
CA ALA A 168 12.84 -23.67 -0.64
C ALA A 168 13.47 -24.36 -1.86
N GLY A 169 13.19 -23.87 -3.07
CA GLY A 169 13.81 -24.36 -4.31
C GLY A 169 15.32 -24.13 -4.33
N LEU A 170 15.79 -22.97 -3.83
CA LEU A 170 17.22 -22.68 -3.70
C LEU A 170 17.91 -23.60 -2.69
N ASP A 171 17.27 -23.88 -1.56
CA ASP A 171 17.81 -24.80 -0.55
C ASP A 171 17.89 -26.25 -1.09
N GLY A 172 16.92 -26.66 -1.92
CA GLY A 172 16.91 -27.96 -2.59
C GLY A 172 17.99 -28.14 -3.66
N GLU A 173 18.25 -27.11 -4.46
CA GLU A 173 19.33 -27.12 -5.48
C GLU A 173 20.73 -27.09 -4.86
N LEU A 174 20.90 -26.43 -3.71
CA LEU A 174 22.17 -26.43 -2.97
C LEU A 174 22.44 -27.79 -2.29
N GLY A 175 21.40 -28.52 -1.88
CA GLY A 175 21.52 -29.85 -1.28
C GLY A 175 21.84 -30.98 -2.26
N GLN A 176 21.71 -30.77 -3.57
CA GLN A 176 22.02 -31.77 -4.61
C GLN A 176 23.42 -31.62 -5.22
N LEU A 177 24.18 -30.58 -4.85
CA LEU A 177 25.51 -30.28 -5.39
C LEU A 177 26.65 -30.53 -4.38
N ILE A 178 26.38 -31.26 -3.30
CA ILE A 178 27.35 -31.71 -2.28
C ILE A 178 27.28 -33.24 -2.25
#